data_AF-A0A940V2Z7-F1
#
_entry.id   AF-A0A940V2Z7-F1
#
_cell.length_a   1.000
_cell.length_b   1.000
_cell.length_c   1.000
_cell.angle_alpha   90.00
_cell.angle_beta   90.00
_cell.angle_gamma   90.00
#
_symmetry.space_group_name_H-M   'P 1'
#
loop_
_entity.id
_entity.type
_entity.pdbx_description
1 polymer ?
#
loop_
_entity_poly.entity_id
_entity_poly.type
_entity_poly.pdbx_seq_one_letter_code
_entity_poly.pdbx_strand_id
1 'polypeptide(L)'
;MRTEKEMFDLILNFAENDSRVRAVYMNGSRTNQNSPKDAYQDYDIVYVVDEFDTFIGNNKWIDFFDERLMLQMPEAMRNPSGAGHFNWMMLFADGNRLDLTLIPIQKPELIGNDSLTITLLDKDSILPIFPNSNDSDYIIKKPSELFYLSCCNNFWWCLQNVAKGIARNELPYAMLMYHQVVREELHDMISWYIGTATDFSVSSGKMGKYFKRYLPLEIYEQYKSTYSDGDYNNLWRAIMNASDLFSLLALQVAKCMNYEYNQQDEQNMRLYLSNVKNNVYRRS
;
A
#
# COMPACT_ATOMS: atom_id res chain seq x y z
N MET A 1 -11.79 -8.52 22.68
CA MET A 1 -10.66 -8.78 21.79
C MET A 1 -9.69 -9.69 22.51
N ARG A 2 -9.43 -10.88 21.95
CA ARG A 2 -8.33 -11.75 22.36
C ARG A 2 -7.00 -11.01 22.18
N THR A 3 -6.10 -11.22 23.13
CA THR A 3 -4.75 -10.70 23.13
C THR A 3 -3.90 -11.35 22.03
N GLU A 4 -2.74 -10.76 21.76
CA GLU A 4 -1.76 -11.32 20.81
C GLU A 4 -1.35 -12.75 21.17
N LYS A 5 -1.11 -13.00 22.46
CA LYS A 5 -0.80 -14.34 22.94
C LYS A 5 -1.94 -15.31 22.67
N GLU A 6 -3.18 -14.96 23.01
CA GLU A 6 -4.33 -15.83 22.79
C GLU A 6 -4.56 -16.13 21.30
N MET A 7 -4.31 -15.15 20.41
CA MET A 7 -4.38 -15.36 18.97
C MET A 7 -3.29 -16.30 18.47
N PHE A 8 -2.03 -16.11 18.87
CA PHE A 8 -0.95 -17.04 18.51
C PHE A 8 -1.18 -18.45 19.06
N ASP A 9 -1.59 -18.56 20.31
CA ASP A 9 -1.92 -19.85 20.93
C ASP A 9 -3.03 -20.54 20.12
N LEU A 10 -4.09 -19.83 19.72
CA LEU A 10 -5.16 -20.37 18.89
C LEU A 10 -4.67 -20.85 17.51
N ILE A 11 -3.89 -20.02 16.81
CA ILE A 11 -3.32 -20.32 15.49
C ILE A 11 -2.44 -21.57 15.57
N LEU A 12 -1.49 -21.58 16.50
CA LEU A 12 -0.55 -22.68 16.65
C LEU A 12 -1.22 -23.95 17.17
N ASN A 13 -2.18 -23.85 18.09
CA ASN A 13 -2.95 -25.00 18.56
C ASN A 13 -3.67 -25.70 17.41
N PHE A 14 -4.27 -24.97 16.47
CA PHE A 14 -4.85 -25.59 15.27
C PHE A 14 -3.78 -26.33 14.46
N ALA A 15 -2.69 -25.63 14.15
CA ALA A 15 -1.62 -26.16 13.30
C ALA A 15 -0.91 -27.37 13.92
N GLU A 16 -0.71 -27.40 15.24
CA GLU A 16 -0.08 -28.52 15.94
C GLU A 16 -0.97 -29.76 15.93
N ASN A 17 -2.27 -29.59 16.16
CA ASN A 17 -3.22 -30.70 16.27
C ASN A 17 -3.72 -31.25 14.93
N ASP A 18 -3.67 -30.47 13.85
CA ASP A 18 -4.00 -30.95 12.51
C ASP A 18 -2.75 -31.47 11.81
N SER A 19 -2.70 -32.79 11.55
CA SER A 19 -1.56 -33.45 10.91
C SER A 19 -1.34 -32.99 9.47
N ARG A 20 -2.35 -32.40 8.83
CA ARG A 20 -2.24 -31.88 7.47
C ARG A 20 -1.50 -30.54 7.43
N VAL A 21 -1.45 -29.79 8.53
CA VAL A 21 -0.61 -28.58 8.62
C VAL A 21 0.82 -28.98 8.96
N ARG A 22 1.76 -28.68 8.06
CA ARG A 22 3.16 -29.13 8.13
C ARG A 22 4.10 -28.02 8.58
N ALA A 23 3.83 -26.79 8.19
CA ALA A 23 4.56 -25.63 8.66
C ALA A 23 3.66 -24.39 8.74
N VAL A 24 4.06 -23.43 9.56
CA VAL A 24 3.42 -22.13 9.76
C VAL A 24 4.48 -21.05 9.74
N TYR A 25 4.27 -20.04 8.92
CA TYR A 25 5.03 -18.80 8.97
C TYR A 25 4.08 -17.60 8.95
N MET A 26 4.59 -16.43 9.34
CA MET A 26 3.83 -15.20 9.41
C MET A 26 4.56 -14.10 8.65
N ASN A 27 3.77 -13.29 7.96
CA ASN A 27 4.23 -12.10 7.24
C ASN A 27 3.72 -10.82 7.92
N GLY A 28 4.00 -9.68 7.30
CA GLY A 28 3.25 -8.46 7.53
C GLY A 28 3.67 -7.69 8.77
N SER A 29 2.81 -6.79 9.24
CA SER A 29 3.25 -5.75 10.19
C SER A 29 3.64 -6.28 11.58
N ARG A 30 3.18 -7.46 11.97
CA ARG A 30 3.50 -8.07 13.28
C ARG A 30 4.93 -8.58 13.36
N THR A 31 5.55 -8.89 12.23
CA THR A 31 6.97 -9.26 12.17
C THR A 31 7.88 -8.03 12.15
N ASN A 32 7.32 -6.85 11.91
CA ASN A 32 8.07 -5.61 11.71
C ASN A 32 8.27 -4.86 13.04
N GLN A 33 9.53 -4.73 13.48
CA GLN A 33 9.87 -4.02 14.72
C GLN A 33 9.60 -2.50 14.66
N ASN A 34 9.55 -1.91 13.46
CA ASN A 34 9.31 -0.48 13.24
C ASN A 34 7.83 -0.14 13.00
N SER A 35 6.97 -1.15 12.89
CA SER A 35 5.52 -0.95 12.79
C SER A 35 4.91 -0.71 14.19
N PRO A 36 3.88 0.15 14.31
CA PRO A 36 3.17 0.34 15.57
C PRO A 36 2.61 -0.98 16.08
N LYS A 37 2.83 -1.26 17.36
CA LYS A 37 2.20 -2.39 18.05
C LYS A 37 0.88 -1.92 18.65
N ASP A 38 -0.20 -2.13 17.91
CA ASP A 38 -1.55 -1.71 18.30
C ASP A 38 -2.61 -2.77 17.98
N ALA A 39 -3.85 -2.50 18.39
CA ALA A 39 -4.98 -3.40 18.24
C ALA A 39 -5.50 -3.55 16.79
N TYR A 40 -4.96 -2.78 15.84
CA TYR A 40 -5.36 -2.77 14.43
C TYR A 40 -4.37 -3.51 13.53
N GLN A 41 -3.41 -4.23 14.10
CA GLN A 41 -2.55 -5.13 13.34
C GLN A 41 -3.27 -6.44 13.04
N ASP A 42 -3.33 -6.79 11.77
CA ASP A 42 -3.84 -8.07 11.29
C ASP A 42 -2.82 -9.19 11.56
N TYR A 43 -3.27 -10.46 11.53
CA TYR A 43 -2.39 -11.64 11.52
C TYR A 43 -2.32 -12.18 10.10
N ASP A 44 -1.18 -11.98 9.42
CA ASP A 44 -0.92 -12.49 8.07
C ASP A 44 -0.25 -13.87 8.17
N ILE A 45 -1.03 -14.93 8.35
CA ILE A 45 -0.54 -16.28 8.60
C ILE A 45 -0.54 -17.11 7.32
N VAL A 46 0.50 -17.92 7.14
CA VAL A 46 0.55 -18.91 6.08
C VAL A 46 0.74 -20.30 6.68
N TYR A 47 -0.16 -21.22 6.32
CA TYR A 47 0.02 -22.65 6.56
C TYR A 47 0.50 -23.33 5.29
N VAL A 48 1.61 -24.05 5.40
CA VAL A 48 2.02 -25.03 4.40
C VAL A 48 1.35 -26.35 4.77
N VAL A 49 0.50 -26.85 3.87
CA VAL A 49 -0.39 -27.97 4.16
C VAL A 49 -0.20 -29.11 3.17
N ASP A 50 -0.33 -30.32 3.68
CA ASP A 50 -0.64 -31.50 2.88
C ASP A 50 -2.16 -31.61 2.70
N GLU A 51 -2.60 -32.46 1.78
CA GLU A 51 -4.03 -32.69 1.49
C GLU A 51 -4.83 -31.39 1.25
N PHE A 52 -4.24 -30.42 0.56
CA PHE A 52 -4.76 -29.07 0.31
C PHE A 52 -6.25 -29.03 -0.08
N ASP A 53 -6.68 -29.91 -0.98
CA ASP A 53 -8.06 -29.98 -1.47
C ASP A 53 -9.08 -30.30 -0.36
N THR A 54 -8.66 -30.96 0.74
CA THR A 54 -9.55 -31.28 1.87
C THR A 54 -9.93 -30.03 2.67
N PHE A 55 -9.05 -29.02 2.73
CA PHE A 55 -9.35 -27.75 3.40
C PHE A 55 -10.34 -26.90 2.60
N ILE A 56 -10.22 -26.91 1.28
CA ILE A 56 -11.07 -26.11 0.38
C ILE A 56 -12.41 -26.81 0.11
N GLY A 57 -12.42 -28.15 0.12
CA GLY A 57 -13.63 -28.94 -0.08
C GLY A 57 -14.63 -28.85 1.09
N ASN A 58 -14.17 -28.49 2.29
CA ASN A 58 -15.04 -28.34 3.46
C ASN A 58 -14.58 -27.21 4.38
N ASN A 59 -15.17 -26.02 4.24
CA ASN A 59 -14.74 -24.85 4.98
C ASN A 59 -15.07 -24.88 6.49
N LYS A 60 -15.77 -25.88 7.01
CA LYS A 60 -16.16 -25.92 8.45
C LYS A 60 -14.99 -25.96 9.41
N TRP A 61 -13.79 -26.35 8.98
CA TRP A 61 -12.62 -26.36 9.86
C TRP A 61 -12.27 -24.96 10.38
N ILE A 62 -12.59 -23.89 9.63
CA ILE A 62 -12.33 -22.51 10.07
C ILE A 62 -13.25 -22.08 11.24
N ASP A 63 -14.31 -22.84 11.53
CA ASP A 63 -15.15 -22.64 12.71
C ASP A 63 -14.40 -22.91 14.02
N PHE A 64 -13.23 -23.56 13.95
CA PHE A 64 -12.32 -23.69 15.08
C PHE A 64 -11.88 -22.33 15.65
N PHE A 65 -11.70 -21.31 14.81
CA PHE A 65 -11.03 -20.08 15.23
C PHE A 65 -11.92 -19.18 16.09
N ASP A 66 -13.14 -18.87 15.66
CA ASP A 66 -14.20 -18.25 16.46
C ASP A 66 -15.42 -17.91 15.59
N GLU A 67 -16.43 -17.31 16.22
CA GLU A 67 -17.44 -16.49 15.58
C GLU A 67 -16.82 -15.33 14.76
N ARG A 68 -17.26 -15.22 13.51
CA ARG A 68 -16.79 -14.23 12.54
C ARG A 68 -17.87 -13.20 12.24
N LEU A 69 -17.49 -11.92 12.20
CA LEU A 69 -18.31 -10.84 11.66
C LEU A 69 -18.37 -10.92 10.13
N MET A 70 -17.24 -11.25 9.50
CA MET A 70 -17.13 -11.32 8.05
C MET A 70 -16.10 -12.36 7.63
N LEU A 71 -16.37 -13.02 6.51
CA LEU A 71 -15.45 -13.91 5.83
C LEU A 71 -15.32 -13.48 4.37
N GLN A 72 -14.08 -13.40 3.89
CA GLN A 72 -13.76 -13.25 2.48
C GLN A 72 -12.84 -14.39 2.03
N MET A 73 -13.11 -14.94 0.85
CA MET A 73 -12.32 -16.02 0.25
C MET A 73 -11.93 -15.61 -1.18
N PRO A 74 -10.83 -14.85 -1.36
CA PRO A 74 -10.45 -14.27 -2.65
C PRO A 74 -10.43 -15.26 -3.82
N GLU A 75 -9.95 -16.48 -3.58
CA GLU A 75 -9.85 -17.54 -4.60
C GLU A 75 -11.20 -18.17 -4.98
N ALA A 76 -12.28 -17.81 -4.29
CA ALA A 76 -13.66 -18.21 -4.60
C ALA A 76 -14.55 -17.02 -5.02
N MET A 77 -13.95 -15.85 -5.30
CA MET A 77 -14.66 -14.62 -5.69
C MET A 77 -14.53 -14.32 -7.19
N ARG A 78 -15.07 -13.15 -7.62
CA ARG A 78 -15.22 -12.75 -9.03
C ARG A 78 -13.91 -12.78 -9.84
N ASN A 79 -12.75 -12.62 -9.20
CA ASN A 79 -11.43 -12.59 -9.84
C ASN A 79 -10.40 -13.35 -8.97
N PRO A 80 -10.41 -14.69 -8.96
CA PRO A 80 -9.41 -15.45 -8.21
C PRO A 80 -8.03 -15.29 -8.84
N SER A 81 -6.94 -15.35 -8.06
CA SER A 81 -5.58 -15.28 -8.63
C SER A 81 -5.27 -16.53 -9.47
N GLY A 82 -5.81 -17.68 -9.08
CA GLY A 82 -5.53 -18.96 -9.72
C GLY A 82 -4.09 -19.44 -9.52
N ALA A 83 -3.33 -18.83 -8.61
CA ALA A 83 -1.92 -19.16 -8.39
C ALA A 83 -1.71 -20.48 -7.62
N GLY A 84 -2.80 -21.14 -7.19
CA GLY A 84 -2.75 -22.46 -6.55
C GLY A 84 -2.46 -22.43 -5.05
N HIS A 85 -2.62 -21.27 -4.41
CA HIS A 85 -2.81 -21.11 -2.98
C HIS A 85 -4.29 -20.81 -2.69
N PHE A 86 -4.72 -20.78 -1.43
CA PHE A 86 -6.08 -20.36 -1.06
C PHE A 86 -6.06 -19.46 0.17
N ASN A 87 -6.85 -18.39 0.15
CA ASN A 87 -6.86 -17.39 1.23
C ASN A 87 -8.23 -17.35 1.92
N TRP A 88 -8.22 -17.35 3.26
CA TRP A 88 -9.36 -17.00 4.11
C TRP A 88 -9.03 -15.73 4.88
N MET A 89 -9.80 -14.67 4.65
CA MET A 89 -9.69 -13.42 5.40
C MET A 89 -10.86 -13.36 6.36
N MET A 90 -10.57 -13.48 7.65
CA MET A 90 -11.55 -13.65 8.72
C MET A 90 -11.49 -12.45 9.66
N LEU A 91 -12.60 -11.72 9.77
CA LEU A 91 -12.79 -10.70 10.79
C LEU A 91 -13.65 -11.28 11.91
N PHE A 92 -13.10 -11.42 13.11
CA PHE A 92 -13.75 -12.05 14.25
C PHE A 92 -14.64 -11.07 15.05
N ALA A 93 -15.61 -11.63 15.79
CA ALA A 93 -16.55 -10.86 16.64
C ALA A 93 -15.84 -10.01 17.70
N ASP A 94 -14.65 -10.41 18.11
CA ASP A 94 -13.83 -9.72 19.09
C ASP A 94 -12.96 -8.59 18.50
N GLY A 95 -13.01 -8.39 17.18
CA GLY A 95 -12.32 -7.34 16.43
C GLY A 95 -10.98 -7.75 15.81
N ASN A 96 -10.44 -8.93 16.13
CA ASN A 96 -9.21 -9.41 15.50
C ASN A 96 -9.46 -9.80 14.04
N ARG A 97 -8.45 -9.62 13.18
CA ARG A 97 -8.47 -10.10 11.79
C ARG A 97 -7.32 -11.06 11.53
N LEU A 98 -7.65 -12.21 10.95
CA LEU A 98 -6.71 -13.24 10.51
C LEU A 98 -6.84 -13.40 8.99
N ASP A 99 -5.78 -13.04 8.27
CA ASP A 99 -5.59 -13.36 6.87
C ASP A 99 -4.77 -14.65 6.80
N LEU A 100 -5.45 -15.77 6.54
CA LEU A 100 -4.87 -17.10 6.52
C LEU A 100 -4.72 -17.61 5.08
N THR A 101 -3.48 -17.77 4.62
CA THR A 101 -3.14 -18.38 3.35
C THR A 101 -2.78 -19.85 3.54
N LEU A 102 -3.31 -20.72 2.69
CA LEU A 102 -2.86 -22.10 2.55
C LEU A 102 -2.00 -22.24 1.30
N ILE A 103 -0.85 -22.89 1.45
CA ILE A 103 0.04 -23.29 0.36
C ILE A 103 0.14 -24.82 0.36
N PRO A 104 -0.07 -25.51 -0.78
CA PRO A 104 0.21 -26.94 -0.87
C PRO A 104 1.70 -27.22 -0.67
N ILE A 105 2.04 -28.22 0.13
CA ILE A 105 3.43 -28.64 0.36
C ILE A 105 4.12 -29.09 -0.95
N GLN A 106 3.35 -29.53 -1.94
CA GLN A 106 3.84 -29.90 -3.27
C GLN A 106 4.23 -28.68 -4.13
N LYS A 107 3.99 -27.45 -3.66
CA LYS A 107 4.28 -26.19 -4.35
C LYS A 107 5.17 -25.26 -3.51
N PRO A 108 6.40 -25.67 -3.16
CA PRO A 108 7.30 -24.86 -2.33
C PRO A 108 7.66 -23.51 -2.99
N GLU A 109 7.54 -23.38 -4.31
CA GLU A 109 7.74 -22.13 -5.04
C GLU A 109 6.75 -21.01 -4.66
N LEU A 110 5.63 -21.35 -4.00
CA LEU A 110 4.66 -20.37 -3.50
C LEU A 110 5.05 -19.81 -2.13
N ILE A 111 6.03 -20.41 -1.44
CA ILE A 111 6.53 -19.88 -0.17
C ILE A 111 7.20 -18.53 -0.45
N GLY A 112 6.66 -17.47 0.16
CA GLY A 112 7.13 -16.11 -0.06
C GLY A 112 8.55 -15.89 0.45
N ASN A 113 9.18 -14.82 -0.04
CA ASN A 113 10.51 -14.38 0.36
C ASN A 113 10.52 -12.95 0.92
N ASP A 114 9.37 -12.50 1.44
CA ASP A 114 9.20 -11.15 1.96
C ASP A 114 10.13 -10.92 3.17
N SER A 115 10.80 -9.77 3.18
CA SER A 115 11.70 -9.36 4.27
C SER A 115 11.02 -9.25 5.63
N LEU A 116 9.69 -9.18 5.68
CA LEU A 116 8.88 -9.22 6.89
C LEU A 116 8.29 -10.61 7.19
N THR A 117 9.09 -11.66 7.03
CA THR A 117 8.69 -13.05 7.28
C THR A 117 9.35 -13.63 8.54
N ILE A 118 8.61 -14.37 9.35
CA ILE A 118 9.16 -15.22 10.43
C ILE A 118 8.52 -16.61 10.42
N THR A 119 9.32 -17.64 10.72
CA THR A 119 8.81 -19.00 10.99
C THR A 119 8.18 -19.06 12.37
N LEU A 120 7.00 -19.68 12.48
CA LEU A 120 6.34 -19.96 13.76
C LEU A 120 6.36 -21.45 14.12
N LEU A 121 6.18 -22.34 13.13
CA LEU A 121 6.21 -23.79 13.29
C LEU A 121 6.76 -24.43 12.02
N ASP A 122 7.61 -25.45 12.14
CA ASP A 122 8.03 -26.28 11.02
C ASP A 122 8.24 -27.72 11.50
N LYS A 123 7.31 -28.61 11.18
CA LYS A 123 7.34 -30.00 11.65
C LYS A 123 8.34 -30.85 10.88
N ASP A 124 8.72 -30.42 9.68
CA ASP A 124 9.44 -31.24 8.70
C ASP A 124 10.72 -30.59 8.18
N SER A 125 11.05 -29.39 8.66
CA SER A 125 12.17 -28.59 8.14
C SER A 125 12.03 -28.29 6.64
N ILE A 126 10.81 -27.96 6.21
CA ILE A 126 10.46 -27.68 4.81
C ILE A 126 10.53 -26.19 4.45
N LEU A 127 10.52 -25.30 5.45
CA LEU A 127 10.62 -23.87 5.21
C LEU A 127 12.07 -23.47 4.91
N PRO A 128 12.30 -22.50 4.01
CA PRO A 128 13.61 -21.91 3.87
C PRO A 128 14.00 -21.18 5.16
N ILE A 129 15.30 -20.95 5.33
CA ILE A 129 15.78 -20.08 6.41
C ILE A 129 15.45 -18.64 6.05
N PHE A 130 14.42 -18.09 6.69
CA PHE A 130 14.12 -16.67 6.56
C PHE A 130 15.17 -15.82 7.28
N PRO A 131 15.69 -14.75 6.65
CA PRO A 131 16.47 -13.75 7.35
C PRO A 131 15.68 -13.13 8.51
N ASN A 132 16.37 -12.46 9.43
CA ASN A 132 15.68 -11.68 10.46
C ASN A 132 14.77 -10.65 9.80
N SER A 133 13.52 -10.63 10.25
CA SER A 133 12.49 -9.72 9.72
C SER A 133 12.93 -8.26 9.80
N ASN A 134 12.85 -7.54 8.68
CA ASN A 134 13.24 -6.14 8.56
C ASN A 134 12.55 -5.45 7.36
N ASP A 135 12.66 -4.12 7.28
CA ASP A 135 11.96 -3.31 6.26
C ASP A 135 12.58 -3.34 4.85
N SER A 136 13.62 -4.13 4.56
CA SER A 136 14.46 -3.97 3.36
C SER A 136 13.70 -3.90 2.04
N ASP A 137 12.64 -4.69 1.86
CA ASP A 137 11.88 -4.68 0.61
C ASP A 137 11.02 -3.42 0.44
N TYR A 138 10.75 -2.72 1.54
CA TYR A 138 9.84 -1.60 1.65
C TYR A 138 10.55 -0.25 1.76
N ILE A 139 11.89 -0.25 1.83
CA ILE A 139 12.70 0.96 1.85
C ILE A 139 12.50 1.73 0.54
N ILE A 140 12.42 3.06 0.67
CA ILE A 140 12.30 3.96 -0.47
C ILE A 140 13.49 3.75 -1.41
N LYS A 141 13.21 3.39 -2.65
CA LYS A 141 14.25 3.21 -3.67
C LYS A 141 14.63 4.56 -4.26
N LYS A 142 15.93 4.82 -4.39
CA LYS A 142 16.45 5.99 -5.10
C LYS A 142 15.96 5.97 -6.56
N PRO A 143 15.31 7.03 -7.06
CA PRO A 143 14.87 7.06 -8.44
C PRO A 143 16.09 7.15 -9.37
N SER A 144 15.98 6.57 -10.57
CA SER A 144 16.85 6.99 -11.66
C SER A 144 16.38 8.34 -12.19
N GLU A 145 17.25 9.04 -12.92
CA GLU A 145 16.90 10.29 -13.58
C GLU A 145 15.67 10.15 -14.49
N LEU A 146 15.58 9.05 -15.25
CA LEU A 146 14.43 8.79 -16.12
C LEU A 146 13.13 8.64 -15.31
N PHE A 147 13.14 7.92 -14.19
CA PHE A 147 11.95 7.77 -13.34
C PHE A 147 11.54 9.12 -12.74
N TYR A 148 12.51 9.91 -12.26
CA TYR A 148 12.27 11.26 -11.74
C TYR A 148 11.66 12.19 -12.80
N LEU A 149 12.23 12.23 -14.00
CA LEU A 149 11.72 13.07 -15.11
C LEU A 149 10.33 12.62 -15.57
N SER A 150 10.11 11.31 -15.67
CA SER A 150 8.80 10.73 -16.01
C SER A 150 7.74 11.13 -14.99
N CYS A 151 8.07 11.06 -13.69
CA CYS A 151 7.18 11.47 -12.61
C CYS A 151 6.82 12.96 -12.70
N CYS A 152 7.83 13.83 -12.88
CA CYS A 152 7.63 15.27 -13.05
C CYS A 152 6.71 15.58 -14.25
N ASN A 153 6.97 14.95 -15.40
CA ASN A 153 6.17 15.18 -16.59
C ASN A 153 4.75 14.65 -16.41
N ASN A 154 4.57 13.42 -15.90
CA ASN A 154 3.26 12.82 -15.75
C ASN A 154 2.37 13.57 -14.74
N PHE A 155 2.94 14.06 -13.64
CA PHE A 155 2.24 14.90 -12.67
C PHE A 155 1.64 16.14 -13.35
N TRP A 156 2.47 16.91 -14.06
CA TRP A 156 2.04 18.14 -14.73
C TRP A 156 1.11 17.86 -15.90
N TRP A 157 1.44 16.85 -16.72
CA TRP A 157 0.65 16.47 -17.88
C TRP A 157 -0.75 16.04 -17.49
N CYS A 158 -0.92 15.16 -16.49
CA CYS A 158 -2.22 14.60 -16.15
C CYS A 158 -3.18 15.60 -15.47
N LEU A 159 -2.67 16.69 -14.88
CA LEU A 159 -3.49 17.74 -14.28
C LEU A 159 -4.48 18.38 -15.27
N GLN A 160 -4.17 18.40 -16.58
CA GLN A 160 -5.11 18.88 -17.59
C GLN A 160 -6.41 18.05 -17.64
N ASN A 161 -6.35 16.74 -17.39
CA ASN A 161 -7.53 15.88 -17.38
C ASN A 161 -8.42 16.22 -16.19
N VAL A 162 -7.82 16.46 -15.02
CA VAL A 162 -8.53 16.90 -13.81
C VAL A 162 -9.22 18.23 -14.07
N ALA A 163 -8.49 19.22 -14.60
CA ALA A 163 -9.04 20.53 -14.94
C ALA A 163 -10.21 20.47 -15.94
N LYS A 164 -10.09 19.65 -16.99
CA LYS A 164 -11.17 19.42 -17.96
C LYS A 164 -12.39 18.76 -17.30
N GLY A 165 -12.17 17.76 -16.46
CA GLY A 165 -13.25 17.09 -15.71
C GLY A 165 -14.01 18.07 -14.81
N ILE A 166 -13.30 18.97 -14.12
CA ILE A 166 -13.92 20.04 -13.34
C ILE A 166 -14.74 20.97 -14.25
N ALA A 167 -14.16 21.45 -15.35
CA ALA A 167 -14.82 22.37 -16.27
C ALA A 167 -16.06 21.77 -16.97
N ARG A 168 -16.13 20.44 -17.07
CA ARG A 168 -17.25 19.69 -17.67
C ARG A 168 -18.30 19.24 -16.67
N ASN A 169 -18.13 19.55 -15.38
CA ASN A 169 -19.00 19.05 -14.32
C ASN A 169 -19.00 17.51 -14.20
N GLU A 170 -17.82 16.88 -14.41
CA GLU A 170 -17.60 15.42 -14.38
C GLU A 170 -16.89 15.01 -13.07
N LEU A 171 -17.56 15.16 -11.92
CA LEU A 171 -16.93 15.00 -10.60
C LEU A 171 -16.25 13.64 -10.39
N PRO A 172 -16.88 12.49 -10.73
CA PRO A 172 -16.23 11.19 -10.56
C PRO A 172 -14.95 11.06 -11.38
N TYR A 173 -14.95 11.54 -12.63
CA TYR A 173 -13.77 11.50 -13.49
C TYR A 173 -12.65 12.38 -12.94
N ALA A 174 -12.95 13.64 -12.59
CA ALA A 174 -11.96 14.57 -12.04
C ALA A 174 -11.33 14.03 -10.75
N MET A 175 -12.15 13.48 -9.84
CA MET A 175 -11.68 12.91 -8.58
C MET A 175 -10.81 11.67 -8.79
N LEU A 176 -11.23 10.74 -9.64
CA LEU A 176 -10.45 9.53 -9.90
C LEU A 176 -9.14 9.84 -10.63
N MET A 177 -9.16 10.71 -11.65
CA MET A 177 -7.93 11.17 -12.31
C MET A 177 -6.98 11.88 -11.34
N TYR A 178 -7.52 12.66 -10.39
CA TYR A 178 -6.69 13.30 -9.40
C TYR A 178 -6.08 12.31 -8.40
N HIS A 179 -6.90 11.44 -7.81
CA HIS A 179 -6.47 10.56 -6.73
C HIS A 179 -5.72 9.30 -7.20
N GLN A 180 -5.98 8.82 -8.41
CA GLN A 180 -5.39 7.56 -8.92
C GLN A 180 -4.26 7.78 -9.94
N VAL A 181 -4.09 8.99 -10.47
CA VAL A 181 -3.04 9.27 -11.47
C VAL A 181 -2.13 10.39 -10.98
N VAL A 182 -2.67 11.59 -10.77
CA VAL A 182 -1.83 12.75 -10.37
C VAL A 182 -1.25 12.56 -8.97
N ARG A 183 -2.02 12.02 -8.03
CA ARG A 183 -1.60 11.85 -6.64
C ARG A 183 -0.54 10.76 -6.47
N GLU A 184 -0.52 9.74 -7.34
CA GLU A 184 0.53 8.71 -7.29
C GLU A 184 1.91 9.35 -7.52
N GLU A 185 2.03 10.24 -8.52
CA GLU A 185 3.26 10.98 -8.77
C GLU A 185 3.65 11.91 -7.61
N LEU A 186 2.67 12.55 -6.96
CA LEU A 186 2.93 13.34 -5.76
C LEU A 186 3.47 12.46 -4.62
N HIS A 187 2.94 11.25 -4.44
CA HIS A 187 3.39 10.32 -3.41
C HIS A 187 4.81 9.80 -3.68
N ASP A 188 5.15 9.55 -4.94
CA ASP A 188 6.52 9.20 -5.34
C ASP A 188 7.48 10.35 -5.03
N MET A 189 7.13 11.59 -5.41
CA MET A 189 7.96 12.76 -5.14
C MET A 189 8.14 13.02 -3.63
N ILE A 190 7.08 12.86 -2.83
CA ILE A 190 7.15 12.94 -1.36
C ILE A 190 8.06 11.84 -0.79
N SER A 191 7.93 10.61 -1.30
CA SER A 191 8.77 9.50 -0.86
C SER A 191 10.24 9.75 -1.20
N TRP A 192 10.55 10.23 -2.40
CA TRP A 192 11.93 10.58 -2.77
C TRP A 192 12.47 11.74 -1.94
N TYR A 193 11.65 12.75 -1.64
CA TYR A 193 12.04 13.82 -0.73
C TYR A 193 12.43 13.27 0.65
N ILE A 194 11.58 12.43 1.25
CA ILE A 194 11.90 11.73 2.50
C ILE A 194 13.20 10.91 2.33
N GLY A 195 13.32 10.16 1.24
CA GLY A 195 14.51 9.37 0.92
C GLY A 195 15.78 10.21 0.90
N THR A 196 15.77 11.39 0.27
CA THR A 196 16.93 12.31 0.28
C THR A 196 17.28 12.85 1.66
N ALA A 197 16.30 12.99 2.56
CA ALA A 197 16.52 13.46 3.93
C ALA A 197 16.99 12.35 4.88
N THR A 198 16.77 11.09 4.52
CA THR A 198 17.08 9.91 5.35
C THR A 198 18.09 8.97 4.70
N ASP A 199 18.83 9.42 3.69
CA ASP A 199 19.77 8.60 2.91
C ASP A 199 19.16 7.29 2.38
N PHE A 200 17.88 7.33 2.01
CA PHE A 200 17.10 6.18 1.53
C PHE A 200 17.16 4.97 2.48
N SER A 201 17.13 5.22 3.79
CA SER A 201 17.21 4.17 4.82
C SER A 201 15.86 3.77 5.44
N VAL A 202 14.76 4.42 5.05
CA VAL A 202 13.43 4.22 5.65
C VAL A 202 12.37 3.87 4.61
N SER A 203 11.25 3.30 5.07
CA SER A 203 10.03 3.19 4.29
C SER A 203 9.11 4.38 4.54
N SER A 204 8.49 4.93 3.49
CA SER A 204 7.38 5.89 3.64
C SER A 204 6.04 5.22 4.00
N GLY A 205 6.04 3.89 4.09
CA GLY A 205 4.88 3.06 4.36
C GLY A 205 3.94 2.95 3.15
N LYS A 206 3.22 1.83 3.06
CA LYS A 206 2.21 1.62 2.02
C LYS A 206 1.27 2.83 1.92
N MET A 207 1.13 3.37 0.70
CA MET A 207 0.30 4.54 0.39
C MET A 207 0.63 5.80 1.22
N GLY A 208 1.89 5.97 1.64
CA GLY A 208 2.34 7.16 2.36
C GLY A 208 1.87 7.23 3.82
N LYS A 209 1.44 6.11 4.42
CA LYS A 209 0.93 6.07 5.80
C LYS A 209 1.93 6.59 6.85
N TYR A 210 3.23 6.67 6.53
CA TYR A 210 4.27 7.19 7.42
C TYR A 210 4.78 8.59 7.03
N PHE A 211 4.19 9.29 6.06
CA PHE A 211 4.58 10.65 5.69
C PHE A 211 4.61 11.60 6.90
N LYS A 212 3.63 11.53 7.81
CA LYS A 212 3.58 12.35 9.03
C LYS A 212 4.81 12.18 9.93
N ARG A 213 5.47 11.01 9.90
CA ARG A 213 6.63 10.71 10.75
C ARG A 213 7.89 11.40 10.27
N TYR A 214 8.02 11.61 8.95
CA TYR A 214 9.26 12.04 8.32
C TYR A 214 9.19 13.44 7.73
N LEU A 215 8.01 13.90 7.31
CA LEU A 215 7.87 15.24 6.76
C LEU A 215 7.93 16.31 7.86
N PRO A 216 8.61 17.44 7.61
CA PRO A 216 8.44 18.64 8.43
C PRO A 216 6.96 19.01 8.56
N LEU A 217 6.58 19.54 9.72
CA LEU A 217 5.18 19.85 10.05
C LEU A 217 4.52 20.71 8.95
N GLU A 218 5.20 21.75 8.48
CA GLU A 218 4.69 22.65 7.44
C GLU A 218 4.42 21.93 6.10
N ILE A 219 5.33 21.04 5.69
CA ILE A 219 5.17 20.23 4.47
C ILE A 219 4.02 19.23 4.63
N TYR A 220 3.86 18.63 5.83
CA TYR A 220 2.75 17.71 6.10
C TYR A 220 1.39 18.43 6.13
N GLU A 221 1.32 19.65 6.66
CA GLU A 221 0.12 20.49 6.59
C GLU A 221 -0.23 20.85 5.14
N GLN A 222 0.78 21.19 4.32
CA GLN A 222 0.58 21.42 2.89
C GLN A 222 0.09 20.14 2.18
N TYR A 223 0.66 18.99 2.49
CA TYR A 223 0.19 17.69 1.98
C TYR A 223 -1.28 17.44 2.32
N LYS A 224 -1.71 17.69 3.56
CA LYS A 224 -3.14 17.58 3.94
C LYS A 224 -4.02 18.52 3.13
N SER A 225 -3.55 19.72 2.84
CA SER A 225 -4.29 20.70 2.02
C SER A 225 -4.46 20.30 0.55
N THR A 226 -3.81 19.21 0.11
CA THR A 226 -4.02 18.63 -1.22
C THR A 226 -5.27 17.76 -1.30
N TYR A 227 -5.92 17.42 -0.18
CA TYR A 227 -7.18 16.68 -0.23
C TYR A 227 -8.38 17.62 -0.46
N SER A 228 -9.41 17.10 -1.14
CA SER A 228 -10.67 17.80 -1.38
C SER A 228 -11.86 16.93 -0.99
N ASP A 229 -12.97 17.57 -0.65
CA ASP A 229 -14.30 16.96 -0.66
C ASP A 229 -14.92 17.06 -2.07
N GLY A 230 -16.22 16.77 -2.22
CA GLY A 230 -16.92 16.80 -3.51
C GLY A 230 -17.18 18.18 -4.13
N ASP A 231 -16.72 19.28 -3.52
CA ASP A 231 -16.90 20.63 -4.07
C ASP A 231 -15.78 20.99 -5.07
N TYR A 232 -16.15 21.55 -6.22
CA TYR A 232 -15.17 21.91 -7.26
C TYR A 232 -14.24 23.05 -6.88
N ASN A 233 -14.67 24.00 -6.06
CA ASN A 233 -13.78 25.09 -5.63
C ASN A 233 -12.74 24.56 -4.65
N ASN A 234 -13.13 23.61 -3.78
CA ASN A 234 -12.19 22.88 -2.93
C ASN A 234 -11.24 22.03 -3.79
N LEU A 235 -11.73 21.34 -4.83
CA LEU A 235 -10.86 20.54 -5.71
C LEU A 235 -9.85 21.40 -6.48
N TRP A 236 -10.27 22.56 -6.99
CA TRP A 236 -9.33 23.52 -7.57
C TRP A 236 -8.26 23.98 -6.57
N ARG A 237 -8.63 24.24 -5.31
CA ARG A 237 -7.66 24.60 -4.26
C ARG A 237 -6.69 23.45 -3.98
N ALA A 238 -7.22 22.24 -3.83
CA ALA A 238 -6.45 21.02 -3.60
C ALA A 238 -5.40 20.76 -4.69
N ILE A 239 -5.77 20.85 -5.97
CA ILE A 239 -4.81 20.61 -7.06
C ILE A 239 -3.74 21.72 -7.15
N MET A 240 -4.07 22.97 -6.82
CA MET A 240 -3.10 24.07 -6.80
C MET A 240 -2.11 23.90 -5.63
N ASN A 241 -2.61 23.53 -4.44
CA ASN A 241 -1.76 23.20 -3.30
C ASN A 241 -0.85 22.00 -3.61
N ALA A 242 -1.35 21.01 -4.34
CA ALA A 242 -0.55 19.88 -4.81
C ALA A 242 0.52 20.31 -5.81
N SER A 243 0.19 21.20 -6.75
CA SER A 243 1.16 21.78 -7.68
C SER A 243 2.29 22.53 -6.97
N ASP A 244 1.96 23.33 -5.95
CA ASP A 244 2.94 24.07 -5.15
C ASP A 244 3.84 23.13 -4.35
N LEU A 245 3.25 22.12 -3.69
CA LEU A 245 4.00 21.12 -2.95
C LEU A 245 4.91 20.30 -3.88
N PHE A 246 4.38 19.84 -5.02
CA PHE A 246 5.15 19.03 -5.97
C PHE A 246 6.36 19.80 -6.50
N SER A 247 6.19 21.06 -6.92
CA SER A 247 7.29 21.91 -7.39
C SER A 247 8.37 22.08 -6.33
N LEU A 248 7.96 22.40 -5.08
CA LEU A 248 8.88 22.56 -3.95
C LEU A 248 9.72 21.30 -3.73
N LEU A 249 9.09 20.13 -3.67
CA LEU A 249 9.76 18.87 -3.38
C LEU A 249 10.62 18.40 -4.57
N ALA A 250 10.11 18.54 -5.80
CA ALA A 250 10.84 18.15 -7.01
C ALA A 250 12.14 18.93 -7.15
N LEU A 251 12.12 20.25 -6.95
CA LEU A 251 13.34 21.07 -6.98
C LEU A 251 14.37 20.63 -5.94
N GLN A 252 13.93 20.24 -4.74
CA GLN A 252 14.82 19.76 -3.68
C GLN A 252 15.42 18.39 -4.03
N VAL A 253 14.60 17.45 -4.50
CA VAL A 253 15.05 16.13 -4.95
C VAL A 253 16.03 16.26 -6.13
N ALA A 254 15.70 17.05 -7.14
CA ALA A 254 16.59 17.34 -8.28
C ALA A 254 17.95 17.86 -7.81
N LYS A 255 17.97 18.84 -6.90
CA LYS A 255 19.21 19.39 -6.35
C LYS A 255 20.03 18.34 -5.61
N CYS A 256 19.41 17.53 -4.76
CA CYS A 256 20.09 16.49 -3.99
C CYS A 256 20.63 15.35 -4.88
N MET A 257 19.91 15.01 -5.95
CA MET A 257 20.24 13.90 -6.84
C MET A 257 21.04 14.31 -8.09
N ASN A 258 21.26 15.62 -8.27
CA ASN A 258 21.86 16.21 -9.47
C ASN A 258 21.09 15.86 -10.76
N TYR A 259 19.77 16.02 -10.73
CA TYR A 259 18.87 15.90 -11.89
C TYR A 259 18.34 17.27 -12.32
N GLU A 260 17.90 17.36 -13.57
CA GLU A 260 17.25 18.56 -14.08
C GLU A 260 15.75 18.60 -13.77
N TYR A 261 15.23 19.76 -13.40
CA TYR A 261 13.79 19.99 -13.28
C TYR A 261 13.31 20.88 -14.43
N ASN A 262 12.39 20.38 -15.25
CA ASN A 262 11.82 21.15 -16.36
C ASN A 262 10.81 22.19 -15.86
N GLN A 263 11.33 23.37 -15.49
CA GLN A 263 10.52 24.48 -15.00
C GLN A 263 9.57 25.05 -16.06
N GLN A 264 9.86 24.86 -17.35
CA GLN A 264 9.01 25.33 -18.44
C GLN A 264 7.68 24.57 -18.49
N ASP A 265 7.70 23.25 -18.23
CA ASP A 265 6.49 22.42 -18.17
C ASP A 265 5.57 22.89 -17.03
N GLU A 266 6.13 23.15 -15.84
CA GLU A 266 5.39 23.72 -14.71
C GLU A 266 4.72 25.05 -15.08
N GLN A 267 5.47 26.00 -15.64
CA GLN A 267 4.96 27.32 -16.00
C GLN A 267 3.82 27.21 -17.02
N ASN A 268 4.00 26.39 -18.05
CA ASN A 268 2.99 26.16 -19.09
C ASN A 268 1.73 25.52 -18.50
N MET A 269 1.88 24.53 -17.62
CA MET A 269 0.74 23.84 -17.03
C MET A 269 0.00 24.71 -16.01
N ARG A 270 0.68 25.50 -15.20
CA ARG A 270 0.01 26.48 -14.32
C ARG A 270 -0.81 27.50 -15.10
N LEU A 271 -0.27 28.00 -16.22
CA LEU A 271 -1.01 28.89 -17.12
C LEU A 271 -2.25 28.19 -17.70
N TYR A 272 -2.09 26.95 -18.19
CA TYR A 272 -3.20 26.16 -18.71
C TYR A 272 -4.30 25.95 -17.67
N LEU A 273 -3.95 25.53 -16.44
CA LEU A 273 -4.90 25.30 -15.36
C LEU A 273 -5.66 26.58 -14.98
N SER A 274 -4.95 27.72 -14.89
CA SER A 274 -5.56 29.03 -14.66
C SER A 274 -6.55 29.40 -15.77
N ASN A 275 -6.16 29.19 -17.02
CA ASN A 275 -7.02 29.49 -18.18
C ASN A 275 -8.29 28.61 -18.21
N VAL A 276 -8.19 27.32 -17.87
CA VAL A 276 -9.37 26.45 -17.75
C VAL A 276 -10.28 26.91 -16.61
N LYS A 277 -9.72 27.18 -15.42
CA LYS A 277 -10.48 27.67 -14.26
C LYS A 277 -11.24 28.97 -14.55
N ASN A 278 -10.62 29.87 -15.31
CA ASN A 278 -11.18 31.17 -15.68
C ASN A 278 -12.00 31.12 -16.99
N ASN A 279 -12.30 29.93 -17.52
CA ASN A 279 -13.09 29.72 -18.74
C ASN A 279 -12.52 30.40 -20.01
N VAL A 280 -11.21 30.65 -20.08
CA VAL A 280 -10.56 31.32 -21.22
C VAL A 280 -10.73 30.53 -22.53
N TYR A 281 -10.77 29.21 -22.44
CA TYR A 281 -10.94 28.33 -23.61
C TYR A 281 -12.39 28.06 -24.01
N ARG A 282 -13.37 28.64 -23.31
CA ARG A 282 -14.78 28.45 -23.63
C ARG A 282 -15.08 29.20 -24.94
N ARG A 283 -15.35 28.44 -26.00
CA ARG A 283 -15.85 29.01 -27.26
C ARG A 283 -17.31 29.46 -27.03
N SER A 284 -17.63 30.65 -27.54
CA SER A 284 -18.97 31.23 -27.58
C SER A 284 -19.98 30.32 -28.24
#